data_AF-A0A9W5V036-F1
#
_entry.id   AF-A0A9W5V036-F1
#
_cell.length_a   1.000
_cell.length_b   1.000
_cell.length_c   1.000
_cell.angle_alpha   90.00
_cell.angle_beta   90.00
_cell.angle_gamma   90.00
#
_symmetry.space_group_name_H-M   'P 1'
#
loop_
_entity.id
_entity.type
_entity.pdbx_description
1 polymer ?
#
loop_
_entity_poly.entity_id
_entity_poly.type
_entity_poly.pdbx_seq_one_letter_code
_entity_poly.pdbx_strand_id
1 'polypeptide(L)' 'MRVNITLACTECGDRNYISKKNKRNNPERIELKNIVHD' A
#
# COMPACT_ATOMS: atom_id res chain seq x y z
N MET A 1 -15.06 -6.43 4.00
CA MET A 1 -14.92 -5.00 4.32
C MET A 1 -13.66 -4.49 3.63
N ARG A 2 -13.80 -3.68 2.57
CA ARG A 2 -12.66 -3.03 1.91
C ARG A 2 -12.39 -1.71 2.62
N VAL A 3 -11.14 -1.50 3.03
CA VAL A 3 -10.68 -0.28 3.69
C VAL A 3 -9.63 0.38 2.82
N ASN A 4 -9.68 1.71 2.73
CA ASN A 4 -8.65 2.48 2.05
C ASN A 4 -7.37 2.45 2.89
N ILE A 5 -6.24 2.21 2.26
CA ILE A 5 -4.91 2.28 2.85
C ILE A 5 -4.05 3.23 2.04
N THR A 6 -3.21 3.97 2.73
CA THR A 6 -2.16 4.78 2.10
C THR A 6 -0.88 3.98 2.17
N LEU A 7 -0.24 3.75 1.02
CA LEU A 7 1.09 3.16 0.96
C LEU A 7 2.11 4.29 0.95
N ALA A 8 3.16 4.10 1.74
CA ALA A 8 4.31 5.00 1.76
C ALA A 8 5.42 4.37 0.92
N CYS A 9 6.01 5.16 0.03
CA CYS A 9 7.24 4.79 -0.66
C CYS A 9 8.38 4.81 0.36
N THR A 10 9.09 3.69 0.50
CA THR A 10 10.26 3.59 1.41
C THR A 10 11.51 4.26 0.84
N GLU A 11 11.53 4.52 -0.47
CA GLU A 11 12.68 5.10 -1.17
C GLU A 11 12.55 6.63 -1.27
N CYS A 12 11.36 7.13 -1.66
CA CYS A 12 11.12 8.56 -1.83
C CYS A 12 10.53 9.24 -0.58
N GLY A 13 10.02 8.48 0.39
CA GLY A 13 9.30 9.02 1.57
C GLY A 13 7.87 9.52 1.26
N ASP A 14 7.50 9.55 -0.02
CA ASP A 14 6.18 10.02 -0.47
C ASP A 14 5.05 9.04 -0.15
N ARG A 15 3.91 9.58 0.28
CA ARG A 15 2.70 8.84 0.66
C ARG A 15 1.59 9.01 -0.38
N ASN A 16 1.90 8.77 -1.65
CA ASN A 16 1.02 9.13 -2.77
C ASN A 16 0.17 7.99 -3.33
N TYR A 17 0.19 6.78 -2.74
CA TYR A 17 -0.59 5.65 -3.26
C TYR A 17 -1.76 5.31 -2.34
N ILE A 18 -2.96 5.71 -2.74
CA ILE A 18 -4.20 5.30 -2.09
C ILE A 18 -4.65 3.98 -2.73
N SER A 19 -4.55 2.89 -1.97
CA SER A 19 -5.01 1.56 -2.40
C SER A 19 -6.14 1.07 -1.48
N LYS A 20 -6.84 0.01 -1.88
CA LYS A 20 -7.92 -0.59 -1.08
C LYS A 20 -7.51 -1.98 -0.67
N LYS A 21 -7.42 -2.25 0.64
CA LYS A 21 -7.18 -3.61 1.15
C LYS A 21 -8.43 -4.21 1.77
N ASN A 22 -8.51 -5.53 1.74
CA ASN A 22 -9.56 -6.26 2.46
C ASN A 22 -8.98 -6.83 3.75
N LYS A 23 -9.29 -6.19 4.88
CA LYS A 23 -8.76 -6.55 6.20
C LYS A 23 -9.17 -7.97 6.65
N ARG A 24 -10.22 -8.54 6.05
CA ARG A 24 -10.70 -9.90 6.38
C ARG A 24 -9.83 -11.01 5.77
N ASN A 25 -9.34 -10.81 4.54
CA ASN A 25 -8.49 -11.80 3.87
C ASN A 25 -7.01 -11.55 4.12
N ASN A 26 -6.61 -10.29 4.29
CA ASN A 26 -5.21 -9.89 4.41
C ASN A 26 -5.07 -8.98 5.65
N PRO A 27 -4.97 -9.57 6.85
CA PRO A 27 -4.79 -8.82 8.09
C PRO A 27 -3.37 -8.22 8.21
N GLU A 28 -2.37 -8.82 7.57
CA GLU A 28 -0.98 -8.36 7.59
C GLU A 28 -0.73 -6.99 6.90
N ARG A 29 0.45 -6.41 7.19
CA ARG A 29 0.96 -5.22 6.50
C ARG A 29 1.30 -5.61 5.07
N ILE A 30 0.72 -4.88 4.10
CA ILE A 30 0.96 -5.11 2.68
C ILE A 30 2.18 -4.30 2.28
N GLU A 31 3.30 -4.97 2.03
CA GLU A 31 4.48 -4.40 1.38
C GLU A 31 4.36 -4.63 -0.13
N LEU A 32 4.13 -3.58 -0.91
CA LEU A 32 4.15 -3.66 -2.37
C LEU A 32 5.55 -3.30 -2.85
N LYS A 33 6.29 -4.29 -3.37
CA LYS A 33 7.70 -4.13 -3.78
C LYS A 33 7.88 -3.60 -5.22
N ASN A 34 6.80 -3.33 -5.95
CA ASN A 34 6.89 -3.08 -7.40
C ASN A 34 6.19 -1.78 -7.79
N ILE A 35 6.86 -0.65 -7.56
CA ILE A 35 6.68 0.53 -8.39
C ILE A 35 8.05 1.23 -8.46
N VAL A 36 9.01 0.55 -9.09
CA VAL A 36 10.15 1.26 -9.67
C VAL A 36 9.52 2.13 -10.75
N HIS A 37 9.51 3.44 -10.50
CA HIS A 37 9.25 4.44 -11.52
C HIS A 37 10.22 4.16 -12.68
N ASP A 38 9.68 3.78 -13.84
CA ASP A 38 10.27 4.23 -15.10
C ASP A 38 9.90 5.70 -15.28
#